data_AF-A0A7V8AA90-F1
#
_entry.id   AF-A0A7V8AA90-F1
#
_cell.length_a   1.000
_cell.length_b   1.000
_cell.length_c   1.000
_cell.angle_alpha   90.00
_cell.angle_beta   90.00
_cell.angle_gamma   90.00
#
_symmetry.space_group_name_H-M   'P 1'
#
loop_
_entity.id
_entity.type
_entity.pdbx_description
1 polymer ?
#
loop_
_entity_poly.entity_id
_entity_poly.type
_entity_poly.pdbx_seq_one_letter_code
_entity_poly.pdbx_strand_id
1 'polypeptide(L)'
;MPFTANRLFKSNPRLLVSAKGMYYTSHDDRQILDSSAGLWLVNAGHGRQEIVDAVAKQMSQLDYAPNFSMGHPIAFEFAERLAKLAPPGFGHVFYTNSGSESVDTGLKIAQAYHQAKGDGRRVRLI
;
A
#
# COMPACT_ATOMS: atom_id res chain seq x y z
N MET A 1 9.33 16.58 6.72
CA MET A 1 9.32 15.18 6.26
C MET A 1 8.75 14.27 7.33
N PRO A 2 8.01 13.21 6.96
CA PRO A 2 7.36 12.29 7.91
C PRO A 2 8.39 11.53 8.76
N PHE A 3 8.11 11.33 10.05
CA PHE A 3 8.99 10.62 11.00
C PHE A 3 10.49 10.96 10.90
N THR A 4 10.83 12.24 10.70
CA THR A 4 12.22 12.67 10.44
C THR A 4 12.71 13.77 11.38
N ALA A 5 13.96 13.70 11.83
CA ALA A 5 14.67 14.81 12.47
C ALA A 5 14.99 15.92 11.43
N ASN A 6 14.04 16.83 11.20
CA ASN A 6 14.11 17.80 10.10
C ASN A 6 15.30 18.77 10.17
N ARG A 7 15.77 19.14 11.37
CA ARG A 7 16.95 20.02 11.52
C ARG A 7 18.21 19.35 10.97
N LEU A 8 18.42 18.07 11.30
CA LEU A 8 19.57 17.28 10.84
C LEU A 8 19.56 17.09 9.32
N PHE A 9 18.40 16.78 8.75
CA PHE A 9 18.29 16.64 7.30
C PHE A 9 18.59 17.95 6.58
N LYS A 10 18.09 19.09 7.08
CA LYS A 10 18.38 20.40 6.46
C LYS A 10 19.86 20.75 6.49
N SER A 11 20.60 20.37 7.54
CA SER A 11 22.05 20.60 7.61
C SER A 11 22.87 19.64 6.76
N ASN A 12 22.37 18.43 6.51
CA ASN A 12 23.07 17.42 5.71
C ASN A 12 22.04 16.53 4.97
N PRO A 13 21.53 16.97 3.81
CA PRO A 13 20.47 16.29 3.11
C PRO A 13 20.97 14.98 2.50
N ARG A 14 20.20 13.90 2.71
CA ARG A 14 20.46 12.60 2.10
C ARG A 14 19.44 12.39 0.98
N LEU A 15 19.86 12.69 -0.25
CA LEU A 15 19.00 12.64 -1.42
C LEU A 15 19.31 11.40 -2.27
N LEU A 16 18.26 10.68 -2.62
CA LEU A 16 18.29 9.52 -3.53
C LEU A 16 17.67 9.95 -4.86
N VAL A 17 18.30 9.58 -5.98
CA VAL A 17 17.91 10.05 -7.33
C VAL A 17 17.47 8.92 -8.26
N SER A 18 17.90 7.68 -8.00
CA SER A 18 17.42 6.51 -8.73
C SER A 18 17.53 5.24 -7.88
N ALA A 19 16.88 4.16 -8.33
CA ALA A 19 16.94 2.87 -7.67
C ALA A 19 16.79 1.74 -8.69
N LYS A 20 17.53 0.63 -8.50
CA LYS A 20 17.40 -0.58 -9.32
C LYS A 20 17.79 -1.81 -8.51
N GLY A 21 16.96 -2.86 -8.56
CA GLY A 21 17.19 -4.07 -7.79
C GLY A 21 17.21 -3.78 -6.29
N MET A 22 18.33 -4.05 -5.63
CA MET A 22 18.49 -3.80 -4.18
C MET A 22 19.25 -2.52 -3.86
N TYR A 23 19.46 -1.62 -4.82
CA TYR A 23 20.32 -0.46 -4.63
C TYR A 23 19.62 0.86 -4.95
N TYR A 24 19.95 1.87 -4.17
CA TYR A 24 19.74 3.27 -4.47
C TYR A 24 21.00 3.90 -5.05
N THR A 25 20.81 4.90 -5.89
CA THR A 25 21.85 5.88 -6.26
C THR A 25 21.53 7.19 -5.57
N SER A 26 22.48 7.75 -4.83
CA SER A 26 22.35 9.08 -4.23
C SER A 26 22.69 10.19 -5.21
N HIS A 27 22.31 11.43 -4.89
CA HIS A 27 22.61 12.61 -5.72
C HIS A 27 24.11 12.93 -5.87
N ASP A 28 24.94 12.35 -4.99
CA ASP A 28 26.41 12.38 -5.01
C ASP A 28 27.00 11.05 -5.51
N ASP A 29 26.24 10.34 -6.36
CA ASP A 29 26.62 9.14 -7.11
C ASP A 29 27.01 7.90 -6.28
N ARG A 30 26.76 7.90 -4.97
CA ARG A 30 27.00 6.71 -4.13
C ARG A 30 25.93 5.66 -4.37
N GLN A 31 26.38 4.43 -4.56
CA GLN A 31 25.51 3.25 -4.49
C GLN A 31 25.27 2.89 -3.03
N ILE A 32 24.00 2.77 -2.65
CA ILE A 32 23.58 2.48 -1.28
C ILE A 32 22.72 1.23 -1.32
N LEU A 33 23.11 0.19 -0.59
CA LEU A 33 22.31 -1.02 -0.42
C LEU A 33 21.01 -0.66 0.32
N ASP A 34 19.89 -1.05 -0.28
CA ASP A 34 18.58 -1.04 0.36
C ASP A 34 18.36 -2.34 1.13
N SER A 35 18.79 -2.36 2.38
CA SER A 35 18.63 -3.52 3.27
C SER A 35 17.21 -3.71 3.82
N SER A 36 16.29 -2.77 3.57
CA SER A 36 14.94 -2.75 4.17
C SER A 36 13.81 -2.73 3.15
N ALA A 37 14.11 -2.93 1.86
CA ALA A 37 13.14 -2.79 0.77
C ALA A 37 12.39 -1.44 0.86
N GLY A 38 13.13 -0.36 1.09
CA GLY A 38 12.68 0.96 1.42
C GLY A 38 12.16 1.01 2.85
N LEU A 39 10.84 1.03 2.99
CA LEU A 39 10.15 0.89 4.27
C LEU A 39 9.29 -0.37 4.24
N TRP A 40 9.91 -1.52 3.95
CA TRP A 40 9.28 -2.84 3.88
C TRP A 40 8.24 -2.99 2.75
N LEU A 41 8.44 -2.28 1.63
CA LEU A 41 7.42 -2.14 0.57
C LEU A 41 7.89 -2.55 -0.83
N VAL A 42 9.19 -2.54 -1.12
CA VAL A 42 9.73 -2.87 -2.45
C VAL A 42 10.25 -4.31 -2.50
N ASN A 43 9.43 -5.27 -2.08
CA ASN A 43 9.85 -6.66 -1.85
C ASN A 43 10.34 -7.38 -3.12
N ALA A 44 9.90 -6.94 -4.30
CA ALA A 44 10.35 -7.48 -5.59
C ALA A 44 11.62 -6.83 -6.15
N GLY A 45 12.19 -5.85 -5.43
CA GLY A 45 13.28 -4.98 -5.86
C GLY A 45 12.81 -3.75 -6.63
N HIS A 46 13.65 -2.72 -6.68
CA HIS A 46 13.38 -1.45 -7.37
C HIS A 46 13.40 -1.59 -8.89
N GLY A 47 12.52 -0.86 -9.57
CA GLY A 47 12.54 -0.71 -11.04
C GLY A 47 12.16 -1.97 -11.82
N ARG A 48 11.20 -2.76 -11.32
CA ARG A 48 10.67 -3.94 -12.04
C ARG A 48 9.88 -3.52 -13.26
N GLN A 49 10.41 -3.83 -14.44
CA GLN A 49 9.84 -3.42 -15.72
C GLN A 49 8.41 -3.96 -15.89
N GLU A 50 8.16 -5.18 -15.42
CA GLU A 50 6.85 -5.82 -15.49
C GLU A 50 5.76 -5.02 -14.73
N ILE A 51 6.14 -4.40 -13.59
CA ILE A 51 5.24 -3.54 -12.79
C ILE A 51 5.08 -2.17 -13.47
N VAL A 52 6.18 -1.59 -13.94
CA VAL A 52 6.18 -0.28 -14.61
C VAL A 52 5.27 -0.32 -15.85
N ASP A 53 5.41 -1.35 -16.69
CA ASP A 53 4.63 -1.50 -17.91
C ASP A 53 3.14 -1.71 -17.61
N ALA A 54 2.81 -2.52 -16.59
CA ALA A 54 1.43 -2.76 -16.19
C ALA A 54 0.75 -1.48 -15.67
N VAL A 55 1.45 -0.70 -14.85
CA VAL A 55 0.94 0.59 -14.33
C VAL A 55 0.79 1.60 -15.47
N ALA A 56 1.81 1.77 -16.31
CA ALA A 56 1.79 2.72 -17.43
C ALA A 56 0.64 2.41 -18.40
N LYS A 57 0.44 1.12 -18.74
CA LYS A 57 -0.68 0.68 -19.57
C LYS A 57 -2.02 1.01 -18.92
N GLN A 58 -2.21 0.68 -17.64
CA GLN A 58 -3.48 0.94 -16.97
C GLN A 58 -3.77 2.44 -16.87
N MET A 59 -2.78 3.26 -16.51
CA MET A 59 -2.92 4.72 -16.45
C MET A 59 -3.31 5.32 -17.80
N SER A 60 -2.80 4.78 -18.91
CA SER A 60 -3.18 5.25 -20.24
C SER A 60 -4.59 4.82 -20.68
N GLN A 61 -5.09 3.71 -20.12
CA GLN A 61 -6.38 3.14 -20.46
C GLN A 61 -7.53 3.69 -19.61
N LEU A 62 -7.32 3.75 -18.29
CA LEU A 62 -8.29 4.21 -17.29
C LEU A 62 -7.51 4.51 -16.00
N ASP A 63 -7.16 5.77 -15.82
CA ASP A 63 -6.43 6.30 -14.66
C ASP A 63 -7.27 6.28 -13.38
N TYR A 64 -8.58 6.56 -13.49
CA TYR A 64 -9.51 6.52 -12.38
C TYR A 64 -10.94 6.18 -12.83
N ALA A 65 -11.62 5.39 -12.01
CA ALA A 65 -13.07 5.18 -12.08
C ALA A 65 -13.70 5.46 -10.71
N PRO A 66 -14.89 6.05 -10.65
CA PRO A 66 -15.65 6.13 -9.40
C PRO A 66 -15.89 4.73 -8.83
N ASN A 67 -15.74 4.58 -7.52
CA ASN A 67 -15.90 3.29 -6.83
C ASN A 67 -17.18 3.21 -5.97
N PHE A 68 -18.02 4.24 -6.04
CA PHE A 68 -19.34 4.26 -5.41
C PHE A 68 -20.40 4.05 -6.49
N SER A 69 -21.09 2.91 -6.44
CA SER A 69 -22.08 2.48 -7.43
C SER A 69 -21.52 2.22 -8.85
N MET A 70 -20.19 2.15 -8.99
CA MET A 70 -19.46 1.81 -10.20
C MET A 70 -18.24 0.96 -9.83
N GLY A 71 -17.66 0.26 -10.81
CA GLY A 71 -16.46 -0.57 -10.59
C GLY A 71 -15.71 -0.84 -11.89
N HIS A 72 -14.50 -1.38 -11.77
CA HIS A 72 -13.65 -1.72 -12.90
C HIS A 72 -13.10 -3.15 -12.75
N PRO A 73 -12.92 -3.92 -13.85
CA PRO A 73 -12.64 -5.35 -13.77
C PRO A 73 -11.40 -5.74 -12.95
N ILE A 74 -10.33 -4.94 -13.00
CA ILE A 74 -9.04 -5.24 -12.36
C ILE A 74 -9.17 -5.31 -10.83
N ALA A 75 -10.07 -4.53 -10.21
CA ALA A 75 -10.29 -4.62 -8.77
C ALA A 75 -10.86 -5.98 -8.34
N PHE A 76 -11.75 -6.55 -9.15
CA PHE A 76 -12.36 -7.86 -8.91
C PHE A 76 -11.37 -9.00 -9.17
N GLU A 77 -10.62 -8.93 -10.28
CA GLU A 77 -9.57 -9.91 -10.58
C GLU A 77 -8.53 -9.97 -9.47
N PHE A 78 -8.06 -8.80 -8.99
CA PHE A 78 -7.09 -8.75 -7.91
C PHE A 78 -7.67 -9.27 -6.59
N ALA A 79 -8.95 -8.99 -6.30
CA ALA A 79 -9.60 -9.47 -5.09
C ALA A 79 -9.70 -11.01 -5.08
N GLU A 80 -10.05 -11.61 -6.22
CA GLU A 80 -10.13 -13.06 -6.36
C GLU A 80 -8.74 -13.71 -6.18
N ARG A 81 -7.71 -13.14 -6.78
CA ARG A 81 -6.32 -13.62 -6.64
C ARG A 81 -5.83 -13.49 -5.20
N LEU A 82 -6.15 -12.39 -4.52
CA LEU A 82 -5.76 -12.17 -3.13
C LEU A 82 -6.47 -13.15 -2.19
N ALA A 83 -7.77 -13.38 -2.39
CA ALA A 83 -8.54 -14.35 -1.60
C ALA A 83 -7.98 -15.77 -1.68
N LYS A 84 -7.42 -16.18 -2.83
CA LYS A 84 -6.75 -17.49 -3.01
C LYS A 84 -5.46 -17.64 -2.18
N LEU A 85 -4.81 -16.53 -1.81
CA LEU A 85 -3.60 -16.53 -0.97
C LEU A 85 -3.92 -16.38 0.53
N ALA A 86 -5.15 -15.94 0.86
CA ALA A 86 -5.53 -15.67 2.22
C ALA A 86 -5.81 -16.96 3.01
N PRO A 87 -5.66 -16.94 4.35
CA PRO A 87 -6.04 -18.07 5.19
C PRO A 87 -7.54 -18.41 5.08
N PRO A 88 -7.94 -19.64 5.45
CA PRO A 88 -9.36 -20.02 5.49
C PRO A 88 -10.19 -19.02 6.31
N GLY A 89 -11.36 -18.65 5.78
CA GLY A 89 -12.27 -17.66 6.39
C GLY A 89 -12.11 -16.22 5.87
N PHE A 90 -11.10 -15.93 5.04
CA PHE A 90 -10.90 -14.59 4.45
C PHE A 90 -11.20 -14.59 2.94
N GLY A 91 -12.48 -14.46 2.58
CA GLY A 91 -12.95 -14.50 1.18
C GLY A 91 -13.34 -13.15 0.55
N HIS A 92 -13.32 -12.07 1.33
CA HIS A 92 -13.78 -10.74 0.89
C HIS A 92 -12.69 -9.69 1.11
N VAL A 93 -12.53 -8.78 0.13
CA VAL A 93 -11.49 -7.75 0.12
C VAL A 93 -12.13 -6.37 0.11
N PHE A 94 -11.67 -5.49 1.00
CA PHE A 94 -11.98 -4.06 1.01
C PHE A 94 -10.66 -3.29 0.80
N TYR A 95 -10.58 -2.49 -0.26
CA TYR A 95 -9.35 -1.76 -0.60
C TYR A 95 -9.23 -0.42 0.15
N THR A 96 -7.98 -0.05 0.45
CA THR A 96 -7.59 1.25 1.00
C THR A 96 -6.21 1.64 0.44
N ASN A 97 -5.74 2.86 0.66
CA ASN A 97 -4.47 3.35 0.11
C ASN A 97 -3.29 3.20 1.08
N SER A 98 -3.52 2.84 2.34
CA SER A 98 -2.46 2.67 3.32
C SER A 98 -2.81 1.67 4.41
N GLY A 99 -1.79 1.17 5.11
CA GLY A 99 -1.99 0.33 6.30
C GLY A 99 -2.79 1.03 7.40
N SER A 100 -2.58 2.34 7.60
CA SER A 100 -3.36 3.13 8.57
C SER A 100 -4.85 3.14 8.22
N GLU A 101 -5.19 3.41 6.97
CA GLU A 101 -6.59 3.37 6.50
C GLU A 101 -7.18 1.96 6.60
N SER A 102 -6.38 0.92 6.33
CA SER A 102 -6.81 -0.48 6.48
C SER A 102 -7.18 -0.79 7.94
N VAL A 103 -6.37 -0.35 8.91
CA VAL A 103 -6.67 -0.56 10.34
C VAL A 103 -7.93 0.19 10.73
N ASP A 104 -8.03 1.48 10.43
CA ASP A 104 -9.22 2.30 10.74
C ASP A 104 -10.50 1.70 10.13
N THR A 105 -10.42 1.23 8.89
CA THR A 105 -11.52 0.56 8.20
C THR A 105 -11.89 -0.75 8.87
N GLY A 106 -10.92 -1.58 9.24
CA GLY A 106 -11.13 -2.83 9.96
C GLY A 106 -11.84 -2.62 11.31
N LEU A 107 -11.42 -1.60 12.07
CA LEU A 107 -12.05 -1.24 13.34
C LEU A 107 -13.52 -0.82 13.15
N LYS A 108 -13.82 -0.04 12.11
CA LYS A 108 -15.20 0.37 11.79
C LYS A 108 -16.07 -0.82 11.36
N ILE A 109 -15.53 -1.73 10.55
CA ILE A 109 -16.24 -2.96 10.16
C ILE A 109 -16.55 -3.81 11.40
N ALA A 110 -15.60 -3.98 12.32
CA ALA A 110 -15.82 -4.74 13.55
C ALA A 110 -16.93 -4.15 14.43
N GLN A 111 -16.95 -2.82 14.61
CA GLN A 111 -18.03 -2.14 15.36
C GLN A 111 -19.38 -2.26 14.66
N ALA A 112 -19.43 -2.01 13.34
CA ALA A 112 -20.65 -2.12 12.55
C ALA A 112 -21.21 -3.54 12.55
N TYR A 113 -20.34 -4.56 12.53
CA TYR A 113 -20.73 -5.95 12.69
C TYR A 113 -21.47 -6.20 14.01
N HIS A 114 -20.91 -5.76 15.14
CA HIS A 114 -21.55 -5.94 16.44
C HIS A 114 -22.88 -5.19 16.55
N GLN A 115 -22.95 -3.97 16.01
CA GLN A 115 -24.19 -3.22 15.92
C GLN A 115 -25.25 -3.98 15.11
N ALA A 116 -24.89 -4.50 13.93
CA ALA A 116 -25.81 -5.28 13.08
C ALA A 116 -26.28 -6.59 13.75
N LYS A 117 -25.48 -7.14 14.67
CA LYS A 117 -25.84 -8.31 15.48
C LYS A 117 -26.68 -7.98 16.73
N GLY A 118 -26.97 -6.70 16.99
CA GLY A 118 -27.74 -6.25 18.16
C GLY A 118 -26.90 -5.96 19.42
N ASP A 119 -25.57 -6.08 19.34
CA ASP A 119 -24.62 -5.80 20.42
C ASP A 119 -23.90 -4.46 20.21
N GLY A 120 -24.67 -3.39 20.01
CA GLY A 120 -24.13 -2.06 19.70
C GLY A 120 -23.33 -1.41 20.84
N ARG A 121 -23.31 -2.00 22.04
CA ARG A 121 -22.49 -1.54 23.17
C ARG A 121 -21.04 -2.02 23.09
N ARG A 122 -20.75 -2.98 22.21
CA ARG A 122 -19.41 -3.54 22.01
C ARG A 122 -18.55 -2.64 21.13
N VAL A 123 -18.07 -1.55 21.75
CA VAL A 123 -17.29 -0.50 21.08
C VAL A 123 -15.81 -0.48 21.49
N ARG A 124 -15.44 -1.19 22.55
CA ARG A 124 -14.06 -1.24 23.04
C ARG A 124 -13.18 -2.03 22.08
N LEU A 125 -12.07 -1.42 21.68
CA LEU A 125 -11.03 -1.99 20.83
C LEU A 125 -9.79 -2.27 21.71
N ILE A 126 -9.09 -3.37 21.45
CA ILE A 126 -7.88 -3.81 22.17
C ILE A 126 -6.74 -3.95 21.16
#